data_AF-A0A522UNV2-F1
#
_entry.id   AF-A0A522UNV2-F1
#
_cell.length_a   1.000
_cell.length_b   1.000
_cell.length_c   1.000
_cell.angle_alpha   90.00
_cell.angle_beta   90.00
_cell.angle_gamma   90.00
#
_symmetry.space_group_name_H-M   'P 1'
#
loop_
_entity.id
_entity.type
_entity.pdbx_description
1 polymer ?
#
loop_
_entity_poly.entity_id
_entity_poly.type
_entity_poly.pdbx_seq_one_letter_code
_entity_poly.pdbx_strand_id
1 'polypeptide(L)' 'MPDRKYIIESRRYIGEDGKTRFDKWVTNAKVVEIKHEEQYLVFFPLEGEYAGKKHYIPFSNIHIVREV' A
#
# COMPACT_ATOMS: atom_id res chain seq x y z
N MET A 1 -5.85 -22.68 0.44
CA MET A 1 -4.60 -21.92 0.19
C MET A 1 -4.50 -20.86 1.27
N PRO A 2 -3.36 -20.70 1.98
CA PRO A 2 -3.18 -19.59 2.89
C PRO A 2 -3.35 -18.27 2.12
N ASP A 3 -3.98 -17.29 2.74
CA ASP A 3 -4.16 -15.98 2.12
C ASP A 3 -2.80 -15.32 1.92
N ARG A 4 -2.38 -15.21 0.65
CA ARG A 4 -1.13 -14.55 0.25
C ARG A 4 -1.13 -13.13 0.78
N LYS A 5 -0.14 -12.80 1.62
CA LYS A 5 0.02 -11.45 2.15
C LYS A 5 0.85 -10.64 1.15
N TYR A 6 0.58 -9.35 1.09
CA TYR A 6 1.33 -8.39 0.29
C TYR A 6 1.84 -7.29 1.19
N ILE A 7 3.07 -6.87 0.94
CA ILE A 7 3.62 -5.63 1.48
C ILE A 7 3.53 -4.58 0.38
N ILE A 8 2.88 -3.46 0.67
CA ILE A 8 2.82 -2.27 -0.17
C ILE A 8 3.64 -1.18 0.51
N GLU A 9 4.61 -0.62 -0.20
CA GLU A 9 5.37 0.54 0.24
C GLU A 9 5.08 1.74 -0.67
N SER A 10 4.74 2.89 -0.09
CA SER A 10 4.47 4.12 -0.84
C SER A 10 5.46 5.22 -0.56
N ARG A 11 5.88 5.92 -1.62
CA ARG A 11 6.68 7.15 -1.58
C ARG A 11 5.74 8.28 -1.27
N ARG A 12 5.73 8.76 -0.04
CA ARG A 12 4.70 9.71 0.35
C ARG A 12 5.27 11.10 0.60
N TYR A 13 6.48 11.22 1.16
CA TYR A 13 7.04 12.55 1.51
C TYR A 13 8.58 12.58 1.51
N ILE A 14 9.15 13.76 1.24
CA ILE A 14 10.52 14.10 1.64
C ILE A 14 10.43 14.60 3.07
N GLY A 15 11.06 13.91 4.03
CA GLY A 15 11.13 14.34 5.41
C GLY A 15 11.93 15.64 5.55
N GLU A 16 11.82 16.32 6.70
CA GLU A 16 12.60 17.54 7.00
C GLU A 16 14.13 17.30 6.94
N ASP A 17 14.54 16.03 7.04
CA ASP A 17 15.92 15.56 6.86
C ASP A 17 16.34 15.37 5.40
N GLY A 18 15.48 15.74 4.44
CA GLY A 18 15.71 15.56 3.00
C GLY A 18 15.59 14.12 2.52
N LYS A 19 15.22 13.16 3.39
CA LYS A 19 15.14 11.75 3.03
C LYS A 19 13.73 11.35 2.63
N THR A 20 13.62 10.52 1.60
CA THR A 20 12.34 9.92 1.23
C THR A 20 11.85 9.00 2.35
N ARG A 21 10.63 9.25 2.83
CA ARG A 21 9.96 8.38 3.80
C ARG A 21 8.94 7.52 3.07
N PHE A 22 8.89 6.26 3.49
CA PHE A 22 7.99 5.25 2.94
C PHE A 22 6.98 4.82 3.99
N ASP A 23 5.70 4.85 3.63
CA ASP A 23 4.68 4.16 4.41
C ASP A 23 4.66 2.70 3.99
N LYS A 24 4.55 1.80 4.96
CA LYS A 24 4.51 0.35 4.72
C LYS A 24 3.18 -0.22 5.20
N TRP A 25 2.54 -0.99 4.33
CA TRP A 25 1.24 -1.59 4.57
C TRP A 25 1.30 -3.09 4.34
N VAL A 26 0.65 -3.87 5.20
CA VAL A 26 0.45 -5.31 5.00
C VAL A 26 -1.01 -5.54 4.62
N THR A 27 -1.26 -6.19 3.49
CA THR A 27 -2.61 -6.51 2.99
C THR A 27 -2.65 -7.92 2.39
N ASN A 28 -3.76 -8.35 1.78
CA ASN A 28 -3.84 -9.59 1.00
C ASN A 28 -4.55 -9.35 -0.34
N ALA A 29 -4.39 -10.26 -1.30
CA ALA A 29 -4.96 -10.09 -2.65
C ALA A 29 -6.51 -10.01 -2.68
N LYS A 30 -7.21 -10.57 -1.69
CA LYS A 30 -8.68 -10.56 -1.65
C LYS A 30 -9.27 -9.17 -1.39
N VAL A 31 -8.47 -8.28 -0.80
CA VAL A 31 -8.92 -6.93 -0.41
C VAL A 31 -8.20 -5.82 -1.18
N VAL A 32 -7.42 -6.18 -2.21
CA VAL A 32 -6.76 -5.24 -3.12
C VAL A 32 -7.62 -5.10 -4.38
N GLU A 33 -7.91 -3.86 -4.75
CA GLU A 33 -8.62 -3.49 -5.98
C GLU A 33 -7.73 -2.56 -6.80
N ILE A 34 -7.53 -2.89 -8.08
CA ILE A 34 -6.72 -2.11 -9.02
C ILE A 34 -7.66 -1.30 -9.90
N LYS A 35 -7.65 0.02 -9.74
CA LYS A 35 -8.44 0.94 -10.55
C LYS A 35 -7.58 1.54 -11.66
N HIS A 36 -7.51 0.84 -12.79
CA HIS A 36 -6.64 1.22 -13.91
C HIS A 36 -6.97 2.59 -14.51
N GLU A 37 -8.25 2.93 -14.67
CA GLU A 37 -8.69 4.21 -15.25
C GLU A 37 -8.33 5.41 -14.36
N GLU A 38 -8.49 5.24 -13.05
CA GLU A 38 -8.17 6.28 -12.06
C GLU A 38 -6.66 6.29 -11.72
N GLN A 39 -5.91 5.24 -12.10
CA GLN A 39 -4.51 5.00 -11.74
C GLN A 39 -4.25 4.89 -10.22
N TYR A 40 -5.14 4.20 -9.50
CA TYR A 40 -5.02 3.95 -8.05
C TYR A 40 -5.00 2.47 -7.70
N LEU A 41 -4.25 2.17 -6.63
CA LEU A 41 -4.38 0.94 -5.86
C LEU A 41 -5.24 1.21 -4.64
N VAL A 42 -6.28 0.40 -4.45
CA VAL A 42 -7.19 0.47 -3.31
C VAL A 42 -7.00 -0.78 -2.48
N PHE A 43 -6.85 -0.64 -1.15
CA PHE A 43 -6.70 -1.79 -0.28
C PHE A 43 -7.11 -1.51 1.16
N PHE A 44 -7.20 -2.58 1.94
CA PHE A 44 -7.42 -2.54 3.38
C PHE A 44 -6.18 -3.13 4.09
N PRO A 45 -5.47 -2.38 4.95
CA PRO A 45 -4.41 -2.93 5.76
C PRO A 45 -4.97 -3.99 6.71
N LEU A 46 -4.23 -5.07 6.91
CA LEU A 46 -4.57 -6.14 7.86
C LEU A 46 -3.97 -5.90 9.25
N GLU A 47 -2.92 -5.09 9.33
CA GLU A 47 -2.10 -4.88 10.52
C GLU A 47 -1.74 -3.39 10.67
N GLY A 48 -1.45 -2.96 11.90
CA GLY A 48 -1.06 -1.58 12.24
C GLY A 48 -2.23 -0.65 12.61
N GLU A 49 -1.92 0.63 12.82
CA GLU A 49 -2.86 1.66 13.30
C GLU A 49 -4.08 1.88 12.37
N TYR A 50 -3.92 1.59 11.08
CA TYR A 50 -4.97 1.75 10.08
C TYR A 50 -5.57 0.41 9.61
N ALA A 51 -5.38 -0.67 10.37
CA ALA A 51 -5.99 -1.95 10.06
C ALA A 51 -7.51 -1.83 9.85
N GLY A 52 -8.02 -2.45 8.78
CA GLY A 52 -9.44 -2.43 8.41
C GLY A 52 -9.95 -1.14 7.78
N LYS A 53 -9.12 -0.09 7.66
CA LYS A 53 -9.51 1.17 7.00
C LYS A 53 -9.19 1.12 5.50
N LYS A 54 -10.05 1.72 4.68
CA LYS A 54 -9.85 1.77 3.23
C LYS A 54 -8.78 2.81 2.88
N HIS A 55 -7.77 2.41 2.10
CA HIS A 55 -6.71 3.28 1.61
C HIS A 55 -6.66 3.32 0.09
N TYR A 56 -6.22 4.47 -0.44
CA TYR A 56 -6.02 4.73 -1.86
C TYR A 56 -4.60 5.23 -2.08
N ILE A 57 -3.85 4.62 -3.00
CA ILE A 57 -2.49 5.02 -3.33
C ILE A 57 -2.39 5.18 -4.86
N PRO A 58 -2.07 6.39 -5.37
CA PRO A 58 -1.78 6.56 -6.80
C PRO A 58 -0.62 5.67 -7.23
N PHE A 59 -0.65 5.12 -8.44
CA PHE A 59 0.43 4.28 -8.95
C PHE A 59 1.80 4.98 -8.95
N SER A 60 1.82 6.29 -9.19
CA SER A 60 3.03 7.12 -9.13
C SER A 60 3.69 7.12 -7.75
N ASN A 61 2.92 6.89 -6.69
CA ASN A 61 3.39 6.87 -5.32
C ASN A 61 3.75 5.45 -4.85
N ILE A 62 3.55 4.41 -5.66
CA ILE A 62 3.93 3.05 -5.29
C ILE A 62 5.45 2.90 -5.43
N HIS A 63 6.10 2.46 -4.37
CA HIS A 63 7.50 2.09 -4.39
C HIS A 63 7.66 0.60 -4.68
N ILE A 64 7.06 -0.24 -3.83
CA ILE A 64 7.20 -1.70 -3.86
C ILE A 64 5.84 -2.35 -3.59
N VAL A 65 5.53 -3.41 -4.33
CA VAL A 65 4.50 -4.38 -3.98
C VAL A 65 5.13 -5.76 -4.05
N ARG A 66 5.14 -6.52 -2.94
CA ARG A 66 5.71 -7.88 -2.91
C ARG A 66 4.84 -8.85 -2.12
N GLU A 67 4.77 -10.10 -2.58
CA GLU A 67 4.12 -11.22 -1.88
C GLU A 67 5.01 -11.70 -0.71
N VAL A 68 4.40 -12.14 0.40
CA VAL A 68 5.05 -12.67 1.60
C VAL A 68 4.35 -13.95 2.07
#